data_AF-A0A3M1DSU0-F1
#
_entry.id   AF-A0A3M1DSU0-F1
#
_cell.length_a   1.000
_cell.length_b   1.000
_cell.length_c   1.000
_cell.angle_alpha   90.00
_cell.angle_beta   90.00
_cell.angle_gamma   90.00
#
_symmetry.space_group_name_H-M   'P 1'
#
loop_
_entity.id
_entity.type
_entity.pdbx_description
1 polymer ?
#
loop_
_entity_poly.entity_id
_entity_poly.type
_entity_poly.pdbx_seq_one_letter_code
_entity_poly.pdbx_strand_id
1 'polypeptide(L)'
;MYKRQPRACLSGGVEFLGATVASQADGSVRVRLRWRATAPLSGEYTVFLHYLRDGQTIGQGDGPPAGGRYPTSVWRAGDVINDDHVVPGVGLPQAGRDELSFGLWNPQTGEYLSVLDTAGNPAGVEIRVPVP
;
A
#
# COMPACT_ATOMS: atom_id res chain seq x y z
N MET A 1 -25.17 2.50 -7.01
CA MET A 1 -23.92 2.86 -6.30
C MET A 1 -22.75 2.27 -7.08
N TYR A 2 -21.91 3.08 -7.73
CA TYR A 2 -20.75 2.57 -8.49
C TYR A 2 -19.64 2.19 -7.51
N LYS A 3 -19.33 0.90 -7.38
CA LYS A 3 -18.11 0.45 -6.68
C LYS A 3 -16.91 0.89 -7.51
N ARG A 4 -15.98 1.64 -6.93
CA ARG A 4 -14.69 1.93 -7.60
C ARG A 4 -13.99 0.60 -7.89
N GLN A 5 -13.58 0.42 -9.15
CA GLN A 5 -12.76 -0.73 -9.56
C GLN A 5 -11.41 -0.68 -8.84
N PRO A 6 -10.88 -1.83 -8.39
CA PRO A 6 -9.55 -1.89 -7.80
C PRO A 6 -8.49 -1.62 -8.87
N ARG A 7 -7.36 -1.01 -8.47
CA ARG A 7 -6.16 -0.85 -9.32
C ARG A 7 -5.26 -2.09 -9.26
N ALA A 8 -5.35 -2.87 -8.18
CA ALA A 8 -4.71 -4.17 -8.05
C ALA A 8 -5.49 -5.05 -7.05
N CYS A 9 -5.43 -6.36 -7.25
CA CYS A 9 -5.96 -7.36 -6.32
C CYS A 9 -4.78 -8.12 -5.72
N LEU A 10 -4.85 -8.43 -4.43
CA LEU A 10 -3.87 -9.25 -3.73
C LEU A 10 -4.54 -10.51 -3.18
N SER A 11 -3.75 -11.56 -2.99
CA SER A 11 -4.15 -12.75 -2.27
C SER A 11 -4.65 -12.40 -0.86
N GLY A 12 -5.43 -13.29 -0.25
CA GLY A 12 -6.05 -13.01 1.06
C GLY A 12 -7.26 -12.07 1.00
N GLY A 13 -7.73 -11.69 -0.20
CA GLY A 13 -8.94 -10.88 -0.34
C GLY A 13 -8.72 -9.41 -0.02
N VAL A 14 -7.61 -8.84 -0.50
CA VAL A 14 -7.30 -7.42 -0.38
C VAL A 14 -7.28 -6.78 -1.76
N GLU A 15 -7.88 -5.61 -1.88
CA GLU A 15 -7.88 -4.81 -3.09
C GLU A 15 -7.23 -3.45 -2.82
N PHE A 16 -6.31 -3.05 -3.68
CA PHE A 16 -5.77 -1.70 -3.70
C PHE A 16 -6.67 -0.80 -4.56
N LEU A 17 -7.15 0.30 -3.98
CA LEU A 17 -8.06 1.24 -4.65
C LEU A 17 -7.36 2.49 -5.21
N GLY A 18 -6.17 2.83 -4.69
CA GLY A 18 -5.42 4.01 -5.12
C GLY A 18 -4.56 4.60 -4.01
N ALA A 19 -3.68 5.52 -4.40
CA ALA A 19 -2.80 6.23 -3.50
C ALA A 19 -2.85 7.74 -3.74
N THR A 20 -2.58 8.53 -2.71
CA THR A 20 -2.29 9.96 -2.83
C THR A 20 -1.01 10.30 -2.08
N VAL A 21 -0.24 11.25 -2.60
CA VAL A 21 0.99 11.75 -1.96
C VAL A 21 0.82 13.24 -1.69
N ALA A 22 1.19 13.68 -0.49
CA ALA A 22 1.18 15.10 -0.12
C ALA A 22 2.49 15.47 0.61
N SER A 23 3.23 16.44 0.08
CA SER A 23 4.40 17.00 0.77
C SER A 23 4.02 17.67 2.09
N GLN A 24 4.92 17.61 3.06
CA GLN A 24 4.80 18.22 4.37
C GLN A 24 5.87 19.31 4.55
N ALA A 25 5.63 20.23 5.49
CA ALA A 25 6.54 21.36 5.74
C ALA A 25 7.92 20.96 6.28
N ASP A 26 8.03 19.77 6.88
CA ASP A 26 9.27 19.20 7.41
C ASP A 26 10.10 18.43 6.35
N GLY A 27 9.68 18.46 5.09
CA GLY A 27 10.34 17.74 4.01
C GLY A 27 10.00 16.25 3.93
N SER A 28 9.08 15.75 4.78
CA SER A 28 8.47 14.42 4.59
C SER A 28 7.33 14.47 3.55
N VAL A 29 6.90 13.30 3.11
CA VAL A 29 5.64 13.15 2.36
C VAL A 29 4.69 12.24 3.13
N ARG A 30 3.40 12.58 3.13
CA ARG A 30 2.33 11.69 3.57
C ARG A 30 1.82 10.90 2.37
N VAL A 31 1.96 9.59 2.42
CA VAL A 31 1.40 8.65 1.46
C VAL A 31 0.14 8.06 2.07
N ARG A 32 -1.02 8.26 1.42
CA ARG A 32 -2.27 7.58 1.78
C ARG A 32 -2.52 6.45 0.81
N LEU A 33 -2.38 5.22 1.26
CA LEU A 33 -2.82 4.03 0.54
C LEU A 33 -4.29 3.76 0.87
N ARG A 34 -5.08 3.35 -0.13
CA ARG A 34 -6.49 3.03 0.09
C ARG A 34 -6.74 1.57 -0.24
N TRP A 35 -7.21 0.83 0.75
CA TRP A 35 -7.46 -0.61 0.66
C TRP A 35 -8.95 -0.93 0.75
N ARG A 36 -9.36 -2.05 0.19
CA ARG A 36 -10.65 -2.69 0.45
C ARG A 36 -10.46 -4.16 0.77
N ALA A 37 -11.06 -4.62 1.85
CA ALA A 37 -11.12 -6.05 2.15
C ALA A 37 -12.32 -6.67 1.40
N THR A 38 -12.11 -7.78 0.72
CA THR A 38 -13.17 -8.57 0.08
C THR A 38 -13.49 -9.85 0.86
N ALA A 39 -12.61 -10.24 1.78
CA ALA A 39 -12.78 -11.33 2.73
C ALA A 39 -12.07 -10.97 4.05
N PRO A 40 -12.36 -11.65 5.17
CA PRO A 40 -11.54 -11.55 6.38
C PRO A 40 -10.10 -12.02 6.13
N LEU A 41 -9.12 -11.33 6.69
CA LEU A 41 -7.72 -11.74 6.64
C LEU A 41 -7.34 -12.49 7.92
N SER A 42 -6.75 -13.67 7.78
CA SER A 42 -6.18 -14.41 8.91
C SER A 42 -4.73 -13.99 9.13
N GLY A 43 -4.51 -12.84 9.75
CA GLY A 43 -3.16 -12.39 10.12
C GLY A 43 -3.05 -10.90 10.34
N GLU A 44 -1.99 -10.50 11.03
CA GLU A 44 -1.57 -9.11 11.15
C GLU A 44 -0.49 -8.83 10.09
N TYR A 45 -0.83 -8.03 9.09
CA TYR A 45 0.06 -7.68 8.00
C TYR A 45 0.64 -6.29 8.21
N THR A 46 1.87 -6.12 7.73
CA THR A 46 2.62 -4.88 7.68
C THR A 46 2.75 -4.45 6.24
N VAL A 47 2.59 -3.16 5.98
CA VAL A 47 2.94 -2.55 4.70
C VAL A 47 4.44 -2.32 4.67
N PHE A 48 5.11 -2.81 3.62
CA PHE A 48 6.37 -2.22 3.19
C PHE A 48 6.05 -1.13 2.18
N LEU A 49 6.63 0.06 2.33
CA LEU A 49 6.40 1.20 1.46
C LEU A 49 7.74 1.86 1.18
N HIS A 50 8.18 1.75 -0.06
CA HIS A 50 9.35 2.44 -0.58
C HIS A 50 8.91 3.58 -1.49
N TYR A 51 9.52 4.74 -1.28
CA TYR A 51 9.41 5.88 -2.17
C TYR A 51 10.66 5.91 -3.05
N LEU A 52 10.46 5.85 -4.36
CA LEU A 52 11.53 5.77 -5.35
C LEU A 52 11.65 7.07 -6.12
N ARG A 53 12.87 7.37 -6.57
CA ARG A 53 13.18 8.40 -7.56
C ARG A 53 14.19 7.84 -8.54
N ASP A 54 13.84 7.84 -9.83
CA ASP A 54 14.65 7.26 -10.90
C ASP A 54 15.04 5.79 -10.62
N GLY A 55 14.11 5.02 -10.04
CA GLY A 55 14.31 3.62 -9.69
C GLY A 55 15.13 3.37 -8.41
N GLN A 56 15.60 4.40 -7.71
CA GLN A 56 16.31 4.26 -6.44
C GLN A 56 15.40 4.60 -5.25
N THR A 57 15.43 3.79 -4.20
CA THR A 57 14.73 4.10 -2.94
C THR A 57 15.37 5.32 -2.29
N ILE A 58 14.57 6.38 -2.09
CA ILE A 58 14.99 7.62 -1.41
C ILE A 58 14.33 7.80 -0.04
N GLY A 59 13.36 6.95 0.30
CA GLY A 59 12.72 6.94 1.60
C GLY A 59 11.82 5.71 1.78
N GLN A 60 11.50 5.40 3.03
CA GLN A 60 10.61 4.31 3.40
C GLN A 60 9.57 4.78 4.42
N GLY A 61 8.41 4.14 4.43
CA GLY A 61 7.31 4.42 5.34
C GLY A 61 6.62 3.15 5.77
N ASP A 62 7.40 2.17 6.24
CA ASP A 62 6.90 0.84 6.60
C ASP A 62 6.07 0.89 7.89
N GLY A 63 5.03 0.06 7.96
CA GLY A 63 4.23 -0.05 9.16
C GLY A 63 2.90 -0.79 8.99
N PRO A 64 2.23 -1.14 10.09
CA PRO A 64 0.90 -1.73 10.03
C PRO A 64 -0.12 -0.75 9.43
N PRO A 65 -1.11 -1.25 8.66
CA PRO A 65 -2.18 -0.42 8.16
C PRO A 65 -2.89 0.40 9.26
N ALA A 66 -3.34 1.60 8.90
CA ALA A 66 -3.99 2.56 9.79
C ALA A 66 -3.14 2.90 11.03
N GLY A 67 -1.81 2.80 10.92
CA GLY A 67 -0.88 2.99 12.03
C GLY A 67 -1.12 2.01 13.18
N GLY A 68 -1.60 0.79 12.87
CA GLY A 68 -1.86 -0.27 13.85
C GLY A 68 -3.16 -0.12 14.65
N ARG A 69 -3.91 0.98 14.46
CA ARG A 69 -5.18 1.21 15.18
C ARG A 69 -6.34 0.33 14.67
N TYR A 70 -6.20 -0.22 13.47
CA TYR A 70 -7.18 -1.12 12.87
C TYR A 70 -6.44 -2.30 12.22
N PRO A 71 -5.99 -3.28 13.03
CA PRO A 71 -5.16 -4.37 12.55
C PRO A 71 -5.87 -5.19 11.48
N THR A 72 -5.12 -5.76 10.54
CA THR A 72 -5.70 -6.49 9.40
C THR A 72 -6.50 -7.73 9.81
N SER A 73 -6.20 -8.31 10.96
CA SER A 73 -6.91 -9.46 11.54
C SER A 73 -8.38 -9.19 11.86
N VAL A 74 -8.78 -7.92 11.99
CA VAL A 74 -10.18 -7.52 12.24
C VAL A 74 -10.88 -6.94 11.01
N TRP A 75 -10.21 -6.89 9.86
CA TRP A 75 -10.83 -6.42 8.62
C TRP A 75 -11.98 -7.34 8.21
N ARG A 76 -13.08 -6.74 7.80
CA ARG A 76 -14.28 -7.44 7.31
C ARG A 76 -14.48 -7.17 5.83
N ALA A 77 -15.13 -8.11 5.13
CA ALA A 77 -15.52 -7.91 3.75
C ALA A 77 -16.34 -6.61 3.60
N GLY A 78 -15.89 -5.73 2.72
CA GLY A 78 -16.48 -4.41 2.48
C GLY A 78 -15.78 -3.26 3.21
N ASP A 79 -14.92 -3.52 4.19
CA ASP A 79 -14.15 -2.47 4.87
C ASP A 79 -13.28 -1.72 3.85
N VAL A 80 -13.24 -0.39 3.97
CA VAL A 80 -12.37 0.48 3.18
C VAL A 80 -11.47 1.25 4.14
N ILE A 81 -10.17 1.03 4.02
CA ILE A 81 -9.16 1.56 4.93
C ILE A 81 -8.40 2.69 4.22
N ASN A 82 -8.35 3.86 4.85
CA ASN A 82 -7.41 4.92 4.48
C ASN A 82 -6.18 4.78 5.37
N ASP A 83 -5.08 4.40 4.76
CA ASP A 83 -3.86 3.98 5.42
C ASP A 83 -2.75 5.01 5.16
N ASP A 84 -2.48 5.84 6.17
CA ASP A 84 -1.51 6.92 6.09
C ASP A 84 -0.14 6.47 6.60
N HIS A 85 0.86 6.62 5.73
CA HIS A 85 2.28 6.41 6.03
C HIS A 85 3.04 7.73 5.82
N VAL A 86 4.02 7.99 6.68
CA VAL A 86 4.91 9.16 6.55
C VAL A 86 6.27 8.67 6.08
N VAL A 87 6.74 9.22 4.96
CA VAL A 87 8.06 8.94 4.40
C VAL A 87 8.95 10.17 4.60
N PRO A 88 9.94 10.11 5.51
CA PRO A 88 10.81 11.25 5.79
C PRO A 88 11.83 11.48 4.66
N GLY A 89 12.32 12.71 4.53
CA GLY A 89 13.49 13.03 3.70
C GLY A 89 13.27 13.06 2.17
N VAL A 90 12.03 12.93 1.69
CA VAL A 90 11.71 12.91 0.25
C VAL A 90 11.78 14.30 -0.39
N GLY A 91 11.40 15.34 0.36
CA GLY A 91 11.23 16.71 -0.13
C GLY A 91 9.98 16.85 -1.02
N LEU A 92 10.08 17.67 -2.07
CA LEU A 92 9.00 17.84 -3.04
C LEU A 92 8.92 16.64 -4.01
N PRO A 93 7.72 16.08 -4.25
CA PRO A 93 7.51 15.09 -5.31
C PRO A 93 7.92 15.60 -6.69
N GLN A 94 8.48 14.71 -7.50
CA GLN A 94 8.92 14.98 -8.87
C GLN A 94 8.17 14.08 -9.86
N ALA A 95 7.14 14.65 -10.49
CA ALA A 95 6.32 13.96 -11.48
C ALA A 95 7.18 13.34 -12.60
N GLY A 96 6.90 12.09 -12.95
CA GLY A 96 7.62 11.34 -13.99
C GLY A 96 8.97 10.75 -13.56
N ARG A 97 9.44 11.07 -12.35
CA ARG A 97 10.64 10.45 -11.73
C ARG A 97 10.32 9.63 -10.51
N ASP A 98 9.29 10.05 -9.78
CA ASP A 98 8.93 9.48 -8.50
C ASP A 98 7.88 8.36 -8.64
N GLU A 99 8.09 7.27 -7.91
CA GLU A 99 7.21 6.10 -7.86
C GLU A 99 7.04 5.60 -6.42
N LEU A 100 5.92 4.96 -6.14
CA LEU A 100 5.72 4.18 -4.91
C LEU A 100 5.82 2.69 -5.23
N SER A 101 6.52 1.95 -4.37
CA SER A 101 6.65 0.49 -4.36
C SER A 101 6.15 -0.02 -3.02
N PHE A 102 5.10 -0.83 -3.00
CA PHE A 102 4.54 -1.31 -1.74
C PHE A 102 3.80 -2.64 -1.86
N GLY A 103 3.54 -3.25 -0.72
CA GLY A 103 2.76 -4.48 -0.60
C GLY A 103 2.54 -4.84 0.87
N LEU A 104 1.96 -6.00 1.12
CA LEU A 104 1.62 -6.49 2.46
C LEU A 104 2.37 -7.78 2.74
N TRP A 105 2.95 -7.88 3.94
CA TRP A 105 3.63 -9.08 4.40
C TRP A 105 3.29 -9.36 5.86
N ASN A 106 3.31 -10.63 6.25
CA ASN A 106 3.06 -11.05 7.62
C ASN A 106 4.40 -11.17 8.37
N PRO A 107 4.66 -10.36 9.41
CA PRO A 107 5.91 -10.37 10.15
C PRO A 107 6.14 -11.63 10.99
N GLN A 108 5.10 -12.41 11.28
CA GLN A 108 5.23 -13.66 12.02
C GLN A 108 5.66 -14.82 11.13
N THR A 109 5.25 -14.84 9.86
CA THR A 109 5.55 -15.93 8.92
C THR A 109 6.59 -15.57 7.85
N GLY A 110 6.83 -14.27 7.62
CA GLY A 110 7.66 -13.79 6.52
C GLY A 110 6.98 -13.86 5.14
N GLU A 111 5.70 -14.23 5.09
CA GLU A 111 4.97 -14.40 3.84
C GLU A 111 4.39 -13.09 3.33
N TYR A 112 4.41 -12.92 2.00
CA TYR A 112 3.82 -11.78 1.32
C TYR A 112 2.45 -12.13 0.75
N LEU A 113 1.54 -11.15 0.73
CA LEU A 113 0.36 -11.25 -0.13
C LEU A 113 0.78 -11.07 -1.59
N SER A 114 0.40 -12.02 -2.43
CA SER A 114 0.71 -11.97 -3.86
C SER A 114 -0.20 -10.97 -4.55
N VAL A 115 0.35 -10.09 -5.36
CA VAL A 115 -0.42 -9.33 -6.36
C VAL A 115 -0.91 -10.33 -7.42
N LEU A 116 -2.18 -10.23 -7.80
CA LEU A 116 -2.83 -11.16 -8.72
C LEU A 116 -2.98 -10.54 -10.12
N ASP A 117 -2.80 -11.36 -11.15
CA ASP A 117 -3.13 -11.00 -12.53
C ASP A 117 -4.65 -11.03 -12.78
N THR A 118 -5.07 -10.73 -14.01
CA THR A 118 -6.49 -10.73 -14.40
C THR A 118 -7.17 -12.11 -14.37
N ALA A 119 -6.39 -13.19 -14.39
CA ALA A 119 -6.87 -14.56 -14.25
C ALA A 119 -6.86 -15.05 -12.78
N GLY A 120 -6.36 -14.23 -11.85
CA GLY A 120 -6.26 -14.55 -10.43
C GLY A 120 -4.98 -15.29 -10.03
N ASN A 121 -3.99 -15.39 -10.92
CA ASN A 121 -2.72 -16.03 -10.61
C ASN A 121 -1.75 -15.07 -9.92
N PRO A 122 -0.87 -15.54 -9.02
CA PRO A 122 0.21 -14.73 -8.46
C PRO A 122 1.13 -14.16 -9.56
N ALA A 123 1.34 -12.85 -9.54
CA ALA A 123 2.15 -12.10 -10.51
C ALA A 123 3.28 -11.27 -9.85
N GLY A 124 3.46 -11.39 -8.54
CA GLY A 124 4.43 -10.65 -7.75
C GLY A 124 3.92 -10.40 -6.35
N VAL A 125 4.62 -9.56 -5.58
CA VAL A 125 4.23 -9.16 -4.21
C VAL A 125 4.19 -7.65 -4.04
N GLU A 126 4.53 -6.93 -5.10
CA GLU A 126 4.74 -5.50 -5.09
C GLU A 126 3.80 -4.83 -6.09
N ILE A 127 3.19 -3.74 -5.66
CA ILE A 127 2.47 -2.79 -6.48
C ILE A 127 3.37 -1.59 -6.71
N ARG A 128 3.58 -1.24 -7.99
CA ARG A 128 4.20 0.04 -8.38
C ARG A 128 3.18 1.01 -8.93
N VAL A 129 3.23 2.26 -8.47
CA VAL A 129 2.44 3.36 -9.05
C VAL A 129 3.27 4.63 -9.18
N PRO A 130 3.10 5.41 -10.26
CA PRO A 130 3.75 6.71 -10.39
C PRO A 130 3.18 7.70 -9.36
N VAL A 131 4.04 8.58 -8.86
CA VAL A 131 3.64 9.75 -8.08
C VAL A 131 3.31 10.89 -9.05
N PRO A 132 2.09 11.47 -8.98
CA PRO A 132 1.69 12.56 -9.87
C PRO A 132 2.38 13.89 -9.56
#